data_AF-A0A2N1VA74-F1
#
_entry.id   AF-A0A2N1VA74-F1
#
_cell.length_a   1.000
_cell.length_b   1.000
_cell.length_c   1.000
_cell.angle_alpha   90.00
_cell.angle_beta   90.00
_cell.angle_gamma   90.00
#
_symmetry.space_group_name_H-M   'P 1'
#
loop_
_entity.id
_entity.type
_entity.pdbx_description
1 polymer ?
#
loop_
_entity_poly.entity_id
_entity_poly.type
_entity_poly.pdbx_seq_one_letter_code
_entity_poly.pdbx_strand_id
1 'polypeptide(L)'
;MVSYKDIDITAPIAAAFGSLGLNYAVFIISPAAIAGLTSVTIVMLLGQSRIFYAISKDGLLPKKTFGELHPKFKTPWKSNLLIGIIVSVISAFTPIDSISKMVNIGTLFAFVIVCIAVWLMRKKEPDRPRPFRTPAIWFVAPMGVLFNLGMMLTLEWQNWARLSGWLAIGLLIYFLYGKKHSVMAQKLAEENGSK
;
A
#
# COMPACT_ATOMS: atom_id res chain seq x y z
N MET A 1 -34.77 8.75 -3.93
CA MET A 1 -33.63 8.41 -3.06
C MET A 1 -33.79 6.95 -2.68
N VAL A 2 -32.73 6.14 -2.79
CA VAL A 2 -32.78 4.70 -2.45
C VAL A 2 -32.56 4.55 -0.94
N SER A 3 -33.31 3.67 -0.29
CA SER A 3 -33.19 3.40 1.14
C SER A 3 -31.84 2.73 1.44
N TYR A 4 -31.20 3.07 2.57
CA TYR A 4 -29.89 2.53 2.97
C TYR A 4 -29.84 0.99 3.00
N LYS A 5 -30.99 0.34 3.20
CA LYS A 5 -31.11 -1.13 3.26
C LYS A 5 -31.06 -1.82 1.88
N ASP A 6 -31.29 -1.07 0.80
CA ASP A 6 -31.40 -1.61 -0.57
C ASP A 6 -30.19 -1.22 -1.43
N ILE A 7 -29.12 -0.69 -0.82
CA ILE A 7 -27.90 -0.31 -1.53
C ILE A 7 -27.10 -1.57 -1.87
N ASP A 8 -27.00 -1.86 -3.16
CA ASP A 8 -26.12 -2.91 -3.66
C ASP A 8 -24.65 -2.60 -3.32
N ILE A 9 -23.95 -3.54 -2.69
CA ILE A 9 -22.57 -3.36 -2.22
C ILE A 9 -21.56 -3.47 -3.38
N THR A 10 -21.93 -4.15 -4.46
CA THR A 10 -21.08 -4.42 -5.63
C THR A 10 -21.15 -3.31 -6.68
N ALA A 11 -22.33 -2.73 -6.90
CA ALA A 11 -22.55 -1.67 -7.88
C ALA A 11 -23.54 -0.59 -7.38
N PRO A 12 -23.24 0.12 -6.27
CA PRO A 12 -24.20 0.99 -5.58
C PRO A 12 -24.76 2.10 -6.47
N ILE A 13 -23.92 2.70 -7.32
CA ILE A 13 -24.32 3.81 -8.20
C ILE A 13 -25.21 3.28 -9.33
N ALA A 14 -24.79 2.20 -10.01
CA ALA A 14 -25.54 1.62 -11.12
C ALA A 14 -26.89 1.05 -10.64
N ALA A 15 -26.90 0.33 -9.52
CA ALA A 15 -28.11 -0.20 -8.90
C ALA A 15 -29.06 0.92 -8.45
N ALA A 16 -28.53 2.03 -7.93
CA ALA A 16 -29.36 3.17 -7.53
C ALA A 16 -30.06 3.82 -8.74
N PHE A 17 -29.38 4.04 -9.85
CA PHE A 17 -30.01 4.57 -11.07
C PHE A 17 -30.96 3.56 -11.73
N GLY A 18 -30.65 2.27 -11.67
CA GLY A 18 -31.53 1.20 -12.13
C GLY A 18 -32.84 1.15 -11.34
N SER A 19 -32.78 1.28 -10.01
CA SER A 19 -33.97 1.31 -9.14
C SER A 19 -34.91 2.50 -9.40
N LEU A 20 -34.39 3.57 -10.01
CA LEU A 20 -35.15 4.77 -10.42
C LEU A 20 -35.65 4.70 -11.87
N GLY A 21 -35.43 3.58 -12.57
CA GLY A 21 -35.81 3.40 -13.98
C GLY A 21 -34.93 4.15 -14.99
N LEU A 22 -33.81 4.74 -14.56
CA LEU A 22 -32.92 5.55 -15.39
C LEU A 22 -31.88 4.67 -16.10
N ASN A 23 -32.34 3.75 -16.95
CA ASN A 23 -31.50 2.77 -17.65
C ASN A 23 -30.44 3.40 -18.56
N TYR A 24 -30.71 4.59 -19.11
CA TYR A 24 -29.73 5.33 -19.91
C TYR A 24 -28.49 5.75 -19.08
N ALA A 25 -28.70 6.16 -17.82
CA ALA A 25 -27.60 6.50 -16.91
C ALA A 25 -26.78 5.26 -16.55
N VAL A 26 -27.43 4.12 -16.30
CA VAL A 26 -26.74 2.84 -16.02
C VAL A 26 -25.84 2.42 -17.19
N PHE A 27 -26.31 2.58 -18.43
CA PHE A 27 -25.56 2.24 -19.63
C PHE A 27 -24.29 3.08 -19.82
N ILE A 28 -24.31 4.36 -19.40
CA ILE A 28 -23.13 5.23 -19.45
C ILE A 28 -22.18 4.99 -18.27
N ILE A 29 -22.72 4.83 -17.06
CA ILE A 29 -21.93 4.74 -15.83
C ILE A 29 -21.20 3.40 -15.73
N SER A 30 -21.82 2.30 -16.14
CA SER A 30 -21.23 0.96 -16.02
C SER A 30 -19.89 0.79 -16.77
N PRO A 31 -19.78 1.12 -18.08
CA PRO A 31 -18.50 1.04 -18.78
C PRO A 31 -17.48 2.06 -18.25
N ALA A 32 -17.93 3.24 -17.81
CA ALA A 32 -17.05 4.22 -17.18
C ALA A 32 -16.45 3.70 -15.85
N ALA A 33 -17.27 3.02 -15.03
CA ALA A 33 -16.83 2.38 -13.80
C ALA A 33 -15.84 1.25 -14.07
N ILE A 34 -16.10 0.40 -15.07
CA ILE A 34 -15.17 -0.69 -15.47
C ILE A 34 -13.83 -0.11 -15.95
N ALA A 35 -13.86 0.92 -16.80
CA ALA A 35 -12.65 1.59 -17.27
C ALA A 35 -11.86 2.23 -16.12
N GLY A 36 -12.55 2.89 -15.19
CA GLY A 36 -11.95 3.50 -14.00
C GLY A 36 -11.30 2.47 -13.07
N LEU A 37 -12.01 1.39 -12.72
CA LEU A 37 -11.51 0.31 -11.87
C LEU A 37 -10.31 -0.40 -12.50
N THR A 38 -10.36 -0.63 -13.82
CA THR A 38 -9.24 -1.22 -14.56
C THR A 38 -8.00 -0.32 -14.50
N SER A 39 -8.18 0.98 -14.72
CA SER A 39 -7.09 1.95 -14.63
C SER A 39 -6.44 1.97 -13.24
N VAL A 40 -7.24 2.04 -12.18
CA VAL A 40 -6.74 2.01 -10.79
C VAL A 40 -5.99 0.71 -10.50
N THR A 41 -6.50 -0.43 -10.96
CA THR A 41 -5.85 -1.74 -10.77
C THR A 41 -4.47 -1.79 -11.41
N ILE A 42 -4.33 -1.28 -12.64
CA ILE A 42 -3.03 -1.20 -13.33
C ILE A 42 -2.07 -0.29 -12.55
N VAL A 43 -2.52 0.87 -12.09
CA VAL A 43 -1.69 1.81 -11.32
C VAL A 43 -1.20 1.16 -10.02
N MET A 44 -2.07 0.42 -9.31
CA MET A 44 -1.70 -0.29 -8.08
C MET A 44 -0.70 -1.42 -8.35
N LEU A 45 -0.89 -2.17 -9.44
CA LEU A 45 0.04 -3.24 -9.86
C LEU A 45 1.44 -2.70 -10.19
N LEU A 46 1.49 -1.55 -10.85
CA LEU A 46 2.75 -0.85 -11.14
C LEU A 46 3.38 -0.29 -9.85
N GLY A 47 2.58 0.26 -8.94
CA GLY A 47 3.03 0.78 -7.65
C GLY A 47 3.75 -0.27 -6.81
N GLN A 48 3.14 -1.44 -6.61
CA GLN A 48 3.75 -2.52 -5.85
C GLN A 48 5.08 -2.99 -6.46
N SER A 49 5.15 -3.17 -7.79
CA SER A 49 6.36 -3.69 -8.45
C SER A 49 7.58 -2.77 -8.23
N ARG A 50 7.37 -1.45 -8.17
CA ARG A 50 8.40 -0.45 -7.86
C ARG A 50 8.86 -0.52 -6.42
N ILE A 51 7.94 -0.71 -5.48
CA ILE A 51 8.28 -0.88 -4.06
C ILE A 51 9.13 -2.14 -3.88
N PHE A 52 8.72 -3.28 -4.45
CA PHE A 52 9.49 -4.53 -4.40
C PHE A 52 10.88 -4.38 -5.04
N TYR A 53 10.98 -3.67 -6.17
CA TYR A 53 12.26 -3.38 -6.81
C TYR A 53 13.17 -2.51 -5.92
N ALA A 54 12.64 -1.45 -5.29
CA ALA A 54 13.40 -0.60 -4.37
C ALA A 54 13.91 -1.39 -3.16
N ILE A 55 13.05 -2.19 -2.53
CA ILE A 55 13.42 -3.06 -1.39
C ILE A 55 14.48 -4.10 -1.81
N SER A 56 14.39 -4.65 -3.02
CA SER A 56 15.39 -5.57 -3.55
C SER A 56 16.73 -4.90 -3.85
N LYS A 57 16.71 -3.66 -4.35
CA LYS A 57 17.91 -2.83 -4.55
C LYS A 57 18.65 -2.57 -3.24
N ASP A 58 17.90 -2.36 -2.15
CA ASP A 58 18.45 -2.19 -0.79
C ASP A 58 19.00 -3.51 -0.19
N GLY A 59 18.78 -4.64 -0.88
CA GLY A 59 19.28 -5.96 -0.50
C GLY A 59 18.38 -6.72 0.49
N LEU A 60 17.21 -6.17 0.83
CA LEU A 60 16.27 -6.79 1.77
C LEU A 60 15.48 -7.95 1.15
N LEU A 61 15.43 -8.05 -0.19
CA LEU A 61 14.76 -9.13 -0.92
C LEU A 61 15.69 -9.77 -1.97
N PRO A 62 15.46 -11.03 -2.37
CA PRO A 62 16.28 -11.73 -3.36
C PRO A 62 16.41 -10.96 -4.68
N LYS A 63 17.62 -10.48 -4.97
CA LYS A 63 17.94 -9.67 -6.16
C LYS A 63 17.62 -10.38 -7.48
N LYS A 64 17.68 -11.71 -7.50
CA LYS A 64 17.44 -12.52 -8.70
C LYS A 64 15.97 -12.51 -9.17
N THR A 65 15.01 -12.44 -8.26
CA THR A 65 13.58 -12.52 -8.61
C THR A 65 12.94 -11.14 -8.68
N PHE A 66 13.34 -10.22 -7.79
CA PHE A 66 12.71 -8.91 -7.63
C PHE A 66 13.57 -7.73 -8.11
N GLY A 67 14.87 -7.94 -8.32
CA GLY A 67 15.83 -6.90 -8.73
C GLY A 67 16.26 -6.97 -10.20
N GLU A 68 15.91 -8.04 -10.92
CA GLU A 68 16.29 -8.21 -12.33
C GLU A 68 15.33 -7.42 -13.24
N LEU A 69 15.85 -6.39 -13.89
CA LEU A 69 15.12 -5.58 -14.84
C LEU A 69 15.23 -6.15 -16.25
N HIS A 70 14.15 -6.02 -17.04
CA HIS A 70 14.20 -6.38 -18.46
C HIS A 70 15.27 -5.56 -19.20
N PRO A 71 16.16 -6.18 -19.99
CA PRO A 71 17.31 -5.49 -20.60
C PRO A 71 16.92 -4.31 -21.52
N LYS A 72 15.76 -4.40 -22.19
CA LYS A 72 15.26 -3.35 -23.11
C LYS A 72 14.30 -2.34 -22.46
N PHE A 73 13.46 -2.77 -21.53
CA PHE A 73 12.36 -1.96 -20.98
C PHE A 73 12.64 -1.46 -19.57
N LYS A 74 13.70 -1.96 -18.92
CA LYS A 74 14.10 -1.64 -17.55
C LYS A 74 12.94 -1.78 -16.54
N THR A 75 12.01 -2.71 -16.81
CA THR A 75 10.86 -3.03 -15.96
C THR A 75 11.08 -4.35 -15.20
N PRO A 76 10.65 -4.46 -13.94
CA PRO A 76 10.75 -5.68 -13.14
C PRO A 76 9.64 -6.68 -13.54
N TRP A 77 9.73 -7.24 -14.74
CA TRP A 77 8.66 -8.05 -15.35
C TRP A 77 8.37 -9.35 -14.58
N LYS A 78 9.41 -10.01 -14.04
CA LYS A 78 9.27 -11.24 -13.23
C LYS A 78 8.47 -10.98 -11.95
N SER A 79 8.80 -9.89 -11.26
CA SER A 79 8.09 -9.42 -10.06
C SER A 79 6.64 -9.11 -10.38
N ASN A 80 6.39 -8.36 -11.46
CA ASN A 80 5.04 -7.98 -11.86
C ASN A 80 4.15 -9.19 -12.20
N LEU A 81 4.70 -10.16 -12.94
CA LEU A 81 3.96 -11.38 -13.30
C LEU A 81 3.67 -12.25 -12.06
N LEU A 82 4.69 -12.48 -11.21
CA LEU A 82 4.54 -13.26 -9.99
C LEU A 82 3.50 -12.66 -9.06
N ILE A 83 3.57 -11.35 -8.81
CA ILE A 83 2.60 -10.69 -7.93
C ILE A 83 1.22 -10.67 -8.58
N GLY A 84 1.13 -10.43 -9.89
CA GLY A 84 -0.14 -10.47 -10.62
C GLY A 84 -0.85 -11.83 -10.50
N ILE A 85 -0.11 -12.94 -10.62
CA ILE A 85 -0.65 -14.30 -10.42
C ILE A 85 -1.12 -14.51 -8.97
N ILE A 86 -0.32 -14.07 -7.99
CA ILE A 86 -0.70 -14.21 -6.58
C ILE A 86 -1.97 -13.40 -6.29
N VAL A 87 -2.04 -12.16 -6.76
CA VAL A 87 -3.21 -11.27 -6.57
C VAL A 87 -4.44 -11.84 -7.27
N SER A 88 -4.33 -12.38 -8.49
CA SER A 88 -5.47 -12.96 -9.20
C SER A 88 -6.03 -14.17 -8.47
N VAL A 89 -5.17 -15.05 -7.95
CA VAL A 89 -5.58 -16.20 -7.15
C VAL A 89 -6.27 -15.74 -5.86
N ILE A 90 -5.63 -14.86 -5.07
CA ILE A 90 -6.22 -14.38 -3.81
C ILE A 90 -7.57 -13.67 -4.05
N SER A 91 -7.67 -12.87 -5.10
CA SER A 91 -8.90 -12.16 -5.47
C SER A 91 -10.01 -13.10 -5.92
N ALA A 92 -9.71 -14.27 -6.49
CA ALA A 92 -10.71 -15.24 -6.89
C ALA A 92 -11.33 -16.00 -5.70
N PHE A 93 -10.58 -16.16 -4.60
CA PHE A 93 -11.01 -16.96 -3.44
C PHE A 93 -11.42 -16.14 -2.22
N THR A 94 -11.14 -14.83 -2.18
CA THR A 94 -11.36 -14.02 -0.98
C THR A 94 -12.45 -12.96 -1.20
N PRO A 95 -13.47 -12.86 -0.33
CA PRO A 95 -14.52 -11.86 -0.46
C PRO A 95 -13.98 -10.43 -0.29
N ILE A 96 -14.57 -9.49 -1.03
CA ILE A 96 -14.13 -8.09 -1.10
C ILE A 96 -14.14 -7.40 0.26
N ASP A 97 -15.11 -7.71 1.13
CA ASP A 97 -15.19 -7.12 2.48
C ASP A 97 -13.98 -7.48 3.34
N SER A 98 -13.51 -8.72 3.25
CA SER A 98 -12.34 -9.18 4.00
C SER A 98 -11.07 -8.52 3.50
N ILE A 99 -10.91 -8.38 2.18
CA ILE A 99 -9.78 -7.68 1.56
C ILE A 99 -9.81 -6.20 1.94
N SER A 100 -10.98 -5.56 1.87
CA SER A 100 -11.16 -4.15 2.21
C SER A 100 -10.76 -3.85 3.66
N LYS A 101 -11.22 -4.68 4.62
CA LYS A 101 -10.80 -4.56 6.03
C LYS A 101 -9.28 -4.70 6.21
N MET A 102 -8.64 -5.62 5.47
CA MET A 102 -7.17 -5.81 5.50
C MET A 102 -6.40 -4.63 4.89
N VAL A 103 -6.86 -4.10 3.76
CA VAL A 103 -6.23 -2.94 3.09
C VAL A 103 -6.37 -1.69 3.95
N ASN A 104 -7.53 -1.48 4.57
CA ASN A 104 -7.78 -0.33 5.43
C ASN A 104 -6.83 -0.31 6.63
N ILE A 105 -6.68 -1.41 7.38
CA ILE A 105 -5.77 -1.42 8.53
C ILE A 105 -4.31 -1.17 8.10
N GLY A 106 -3.88 -1.76 6.98
CA GLY A 106 -2.52 -1.57 6.46
C GLY A 106 -2.25 -0.13 6.01
N THR A 107 -3.21 0.49 5.33
CA THR A 107 -3.09 1.87 4.83
C THR A 107 -3.10 2.87 5.98
N LEU A 108 -4.00 2.71 6.96
CA LEU A 108 -4.03 3.53 8.17
C LEU A 108 -2.71 3.42 8.94
N PHE A 109 -2.17 2.20 9.08
CA PHE A 109 -0.88 1.99 9.72
C PHE A 109 0.27 2.67 8.97
N ALA A 110 0.29 2.58 7.64
CA ALA A 110 1.27 3.29 6.83
C ALA A 110 1.16 4.81 7.00
N PHE A 111 -0.06 5.37 7.08
CA PHE A 111 -0.27 6.79 7.35
C PHE A 111 0.22 7.21 8.73
N VAL A 112 -0.01 6.40 9.77
CA VAL A 112 0.56 6.64 11.10
C VAL A 112 2.09 6.72 11.03
N ILE A 113 2.74 5.75 10.37
CA ILE A 113 4.20 5.74 10.20
C ILE A 113 4.66 6.99 9.44
N VAL A 114 4.00 7.36 8.34
CA VAL A 114 4.38 8.54 7.54
C VAL A 114 4.24 9.83 8.35
N CYS A 115 3.15 10.00 9.11
CA CYS A 115 2.97 11.17 9.98
C CYS A 115 4.09 11.25 11.03
N ILE A 116 4.45 10.13 11.66
CA ILE A 116 5.56 10.07 12.63
C ILE A 116 6.90 10.34 11.93
N ALA A 117 7.14 9.77 10.76
CA ALA A 117 8.38 9.94 10.02
C ALA A 117 8.60 11.40 9.62
N VAL A 118 7.55 12.07 9.11
CA VAL A 118 7.59 13.49 8.75
C VAL A 118 7.82 14.36 9.99
N TRP A 119 7.19 14.03 11.12
CA TRP A 119 7.42 14.69 12.41
C TRP A 119 8.87 14.52 12.89
N LEU A 120 9.42 13.30 12.84
CA LEU A 120 10.79 12.98 13.24
C LEU A 120 11.83 13.65 12.33
N MET A 121 11.60 13.66 11.02
CA MET A 121 12.46 14.33 10.04
C MET A 121 12.49 15.84 10.25
N ARG A 122 11.45 16.46 10.83
CA ARG A 122 11.47 17.89 11.19
C ARG A 122 12.45 18.17 12.33
N LYS A 123 12.66 17.20 13.23
CA LYS A 123 13.56 17.32 14.38
C LYS A 123 15.01 16.91 14.05
N LYS A 124 15.19 15.84 13.27
CA LYS A 124 16.52 15.30 12.94
C LYS A 124 17.24 16.05 11.81
N GLU A 125 16.53 16.49 10.78
CA GLU A 125 17.11 17.14 9.60
C GLU A 125 16.40 18.46 9.27
N PRO A 126 16.51 19.49 10.12
CA PRO A 126 15.78 20.75 9.94
C PRO A 126 16.19 21.51 8.68
N ASP A 127 17.47 21.48 8.30
CA ASP A 127 18.05 22.31 7.22
C ASP A 127 17.92 21.70 5.82
N ARG A 128 17.35 20.50 5.70
CA ARG A 128 17.17 19.85 4.40
C ARG A 128 16.27 20.70 3.49
N PRO A 129 16.66 20.99 2.23
CA PRO A 129 15.82 21.74 1.30
C PRO A 129 14.55 20.96 0.98
N ARG A 130 13.39 21.61 1.15
CA ARG A 130 12.06 21.01 0.98
C ARG A 130 11.22 21.92 0.08
N PRO A 131 10.88 21.51 -1.16
CA PRO A 131 10.04 22.31 -2.07
C PRO A 131 8.66 22.62 -1.50
N PHE A 132 8.11 21.73 -0.68
CA PHE A 132 6.86 21.91 0.04
C PHE A 132 7.07 21.67 1.54
N ARG A 133 6.49 22.53 2.38
CA ARG A 133 6.51 22.43 3.84
C ARG A 133 5.08 22.47 4.37
N THR A 134 4.70 21.48 5.18
CA THR A 134 3.39 21.47 5.82
C THR A 134 3.25 22.64 6.80
N PRO A 135 2.20 23.48 6.67
CA PRO A 135 1.91 24.53 7.64
C PRO A 135 1.51 23.85 8.97
N ALA A 136 2.12 24.26 10.08
CA ALA A 136 1.86 23.72 11.42
C ALA A 136 2.04 22.19 11.60
N ILE A 137 3.18 21.63 11.16
CA ILE A 137 3.49 20.19 11.35
C ILE A 137 3.32 19.67 12.77
N TRP A 138 3.61 20.49 13.78
CA TRP A 138 3.50 20.11 15.20
C TRP A 138 2.05 19.87 15.62
N PHE A 139 1.10 20.38 14.85
CA PHE A 139 -0.33 20.14 15.02
C PHE A 139 -0.80 19.05 14.03
N VAL A 140 -0.49 19.22 12.75
CA VAL A 140 -0.96 18.33 11.67
C VAL A 140 -0.48 16.89 11.85
N ALA A 141 0.79 16.67 12.21
CA ALA A 141 1.33 15.32 12.30
C ALA A 141 0.74 14.53 13.50
N PRO A 142 0.68 15.07 14.73
CA PRO A 142 -0.02 14.40 15.83
C PRO A 142 -1.51 14.19 15.55
N MET A 143 -2.19 15.15 14.93
CA MET A 143 -3.61 14.98 14.59
C MET A 143 -3.83 13.85 13.58
N GLY A 144 -2.96 13.76 12.57
CA GLY A 144 -2.97 12.66 11.61
C GLY A 144 -2.76 11.32 12.31
N VAL A 145 -1.80 11.24 13.24
CA VAL A 145 -1.58 10.03 14.04
C VAL A 145 -2.81 9.68 14.88
N LEU A 146 -3.38 10.65 15.61
CA LEU A 146 -4.54 10.44 16.46
C LEU A 146 -5.77 9.99 15.66
N PHE A 147 -6.04 10.61 14.51
CA PHE A 147 -7.18 10.25 13.67
C PHE A 147 -7.02 8.87 13.05
N ASN A 148 -5.85 8.56 12.48
CA ASN A 148 -5.60 7.24 11.90
C ASN A 148 -5.60 6.14 12.97
N LEU A 149 -4.99 6.39 14.14
CA LEU A 149 -5.04 5.44 15.26
C LEU A 149 -6.47 5.27 15.80
N GLY A 150 -7.23 6.36 15.94
CA GLY A 150 -8.63 6.30 16.34
C GLY A 150 -9.45 5.43 15.40
N MET A 151 -9.28 5.61 14.09
CA MET A 151 -9.89 4.75 13.08
C MET A 151 -9.43 3.29 13.21
N MET A 152 -8.13 3.04 13.43
CA MET A 152 -7.62 1.67 13.63
C MET A 152 -8.20 0.98 14.87
N LEU A 153 -8.53 1.73 15.94
CA LEU A 153 -9.14 1.18 17.15
C LEU A 153 -10.61 0.77 16.94
N THR A 154 -11.30 1.37 15.96
CA THR A 154 -12.66 0.95 15.59
C THR A 154 -12.70 -0.36 14.79
N LEU A 155 -11.56 -0.85 14.31
CA LEU A 155 -11.49 -2.12 13.58
C LEU A 155 -11.45 -3.31 14.54
N GLU A 156 -12.12 -4.40 14.16
CA GLU A 156 -12.14 -5.66 14.91
C GLU A 156 -10.72 -6.20 15.20
N TRP A 157 -10.59 -6.88 16.34
CA TRP A 157 -9.33 -7.52 16.79
C TRP A 157 -8.71 -8.46 15.75
N GLN A 158 -9.53 -9.09 14.91
CA GLN A 158 -9.05 -9.96 13.83
C GLN A 158 -8.14 -9.22 12.83
N ASN A 159 -8.41 -7.92 12.56
CA ASN A 159 -7.60 -7.13 11.65
C ASN A 159 -6.22 -6.84 12.25
N TRP A 160 -6.17 -6.56 13.56
CA TRP A 160 -4.92 -6.39 14.30
C TRP A 160 -4.08 -7.67 14.28
N ALA A 161 -4.70 -8.83 14.54
CA ALA A 161 -4.00 -10.12 14.48
C ALA A 161 -3.40 -10.39 13.08
N ARG A 162 -4.13 -10.09 12.01
CA ARG A 162 -3.66 -10.21 10.63
C ARG A 162 -2.47 -9.29 10.34
N LEU A 163 -2.56 -8.02 10.76
CA LEU A 163 -1.47 -7.05 10.64
C LEU A 163 -0.22 -7.52 11.39
N SER A 164 -0.38 -7.92 12.66
CA SER A 164 0.72 -8.42 13.48
C SER A 164 1.36 -9.68 12.89
N GLY A 165 0.56 -10.61 12.38
CA GLY A 165 1.06 -11.80 11.68
C GLY A 165 1.86 -11.43 10.43
N TRP A 166 1.38 -10.50 9.62
CA TRP A 166 2.09 -10.03 8.44
C TRP A 166 3.41 -9.31 8.79
N LEU A 167 3.40 -8.46 9.83
CA LEU A 167 4.61 -7.81 10.33
C LEU A 167 5.61 -8.82 10.88
N ALA A 168 5.15 -9.86 11.58
CA ALA A 168 6.00 -10.93 12.07
C ALA A 168 6.68 -11.69 10.91
N ILE A 169 5.94 -12.00 9.84
CA ILE A 169 6.50 -12.60 8.62
C ILE A 169 7.55 -11.67 8.00
N GLY A 170 7.24 -10.37 7.88
CA GLY A 170 8.19 -9.38 7.37
C GLY A 170 9.48 -9.29 8.20
N LEU A 171 9.34 -9.31 9.54
CA LEU A 171 10.48 -9.33 10.47
C LEU A 171 11.28 -10.63 10.35
N LEU A 172 10.63 -11.78 10.22
CA LEU A 172 11.32 -13.06 10.00
C LEU A 172 12.15 -13.03 8.71
N ILE A 173 11.58 -12.55 7.60
CA ILE A 173 12.32 -12.37 6.34
C ILE A 173 13.50 -11.41 6.53
N TYR A 174 13.29 -10.32 7.26
CA TYR A 174 14.35 -9.37 7.58
C TYR A 174 15.49 -9.99 8.40
N PHE A 175 15.19 -10.74 9.47
CA PHE A 175 16.24 -11.35 10.30
C PHE A 175 16.96 -12.51 9.60
N LEU A 176 16.25 -13.32 8.82
CA LEU A 176 16.81 -14.47 8.11
C LEU A 176 17.67 -14.04 6.91
N TYR A 177 17.19 -13.06 6.12
CA TYR A 177 17.82 -12.67 4.85
C TYR A 177 18.32 -11.22 4.88
N GLY A 178 17.45 -10.27 5.26
CA GLY A 178 17.71 -8.83 5.17
C GLY A 178 18.92 -8.36 5.99
N LYS A 179 19.12 -8.87 7.21
CA LYS A 179 20.26 -8.50 8.07
C LYS A 179 21.61 -8.88 7.44
N LYS A 180 21.67 -10.01 6.71
CA LYS A 180 22.91 -10.52 6.10
C LYS A 180 23.24 -9.88 4.75
N HIS A 181 22.23 -9.36 4.04
CA HIS A 181 22.37 -8.84 2.67
C HIS A 181 22.07 -7.33 2.52
N SER A 182 21.79 -6.63 3.62
CA SER A 182 21.51 -5.20 3.58
C SER A 182 22.74 -4.41 3.11
N VAL A 183 22.57 -3.68 2.01
CA VAL A 183 23.63 -2.86 1.40
C VAL A 183 24.04 -1.71 2.34
N MET A 184 23.12 -1.20 3.16
CA MET A 184 23.42 -0.15 4.13
C MET A 184 24.30 -0.67 5.28
N ALA A 185 24.06 -1.91 5.76
CA ALA A 185 24.90 -2.54 6.78
C ALA A 185 26.32 -2.82 6.27
N GLN A 186 26.45 -3.21 4.99
CA GLN A 186 27.76 -3.38 4.35
C GLN A 186 28.50 -2.04 4.19
N LYS A 187 27.81 -0.98 3.73
CA LYS A 187 28.40 0.37 3.65
C LYS A 187 28.84 0.92 5.01
N LEU A 188 28.04 0.75 6.06
CA LEU A 188 28.40 1.14 7.43
C LEU A 188 29.57 0.32 7.99
N ALA A 189 29.72 -0.94 7.58
CA ALA A 189 30.87 -1.76 7.97
C ALA A 189 32.16 -1.36 7.22
N GLU A 190 32.07 -1.03 5.93
CA GLU A 190 33.19 -0.48 5.15
C GLU A 190 33.65 0.88 5.68
N GLU A 191 32.72 1.77 6.04
CA GLU A 191 33.04 3.10 6.56
C GLU A 191 33.67 3.07 7.97
N ASN A 192 33.31 2.07 8.79
CA ASN A 192 33.91 1.86 10.11
C ASN A 192 35.22 1.06 10.09
N GLY A 193 35.51 0.29 9.03
CA GLY A 193 36.78 -0.40 8.84
C GLY A 193 37.86 0.43 8.13
N SER A 194 37.51 1.62 7.64
CA SER A 194 38.43 2.59 7.03
C SER A 194 38.94 3.66 8.02
N LYS A 195 38.67 3.50 9.31
CA LYS A 195 39.22 4.30 10.42
C LYS A 195 40.11 3.44 11.29
#